data_AF-A0A6P5K9R0-F1
#
_entry.id   AF-A0A6P5K9R0-F1
#
_cell.length_a   1.000
_cell.length_b   1.000
_cell.length_c   1.000
_cell.angle_alpha   90.00
_cell.angle_beta   90.00
_cell.angle_gamma   90.00
#
_symmetry.space_group_name_H-M   'P 1'
#
loop_
_entity.id
_entity.type
_entity.pdbx_description
1 polymer ?
#
loop_
_entity_poly.entity_id
_entity_poly.type
_entity_poly.pdbx_seq_one_letter_code
_entity_poly.pdbx_strand_id
1 'polypeptide(L)'
;MQHLLSHVVTTTRTWPDNQWEMESITVDPRVLSLAAEVAESPEQNVSVILLKLKEMLNSVPLGSSELKKIKQDIYCYDLIQYCLLVLRKDVTKIQGGWITVSQLAQILSQCCVGLEPTEDAEEFYNKLLPSAAESFLILGRRLQKYYIGAVEDEEKGEFLWHFQSMIDSLCWLLGGHIQLTKYVLQSDHFLHLLLTDDVETGSAVMTVLQTILQVKRNKREKQLLKLKKQKEEEDLRLQLQLQRQRAMRISREHQLNLLEIVHPGRVGKHIQEMEEKSALIIQKHWRGYRERKNFHQQKQSLKEYKAAVFLQRAALKFLRKCQKKKKMSYSWQGLPELTDARRMELKQHVDNYIKQHSGSEMSDVASRELHTQAQERLGHYFLGRALEERAQQRREALQAQISTNIEQLMSAPHLKEITGQEPELFISRSRPVATRAKQAHLATLIEGQAPWWKKLGNEVEDEEVIPKEALNIDLGTLFIGGSKSP
;
A
#
# COMPACT_ATOMS: atom_id res chain seq x y z
N MET A 1 -18.91 -17.58 -53.33
CA MET A 1 -19.74 -16.37 -53.25
C MET A 1 -21.19 -16.80 -53.07
N GLN A 2 -21.88 -16.17 -52.11
CA GLN A 2 -23.33 -16.27 -51.85
C GLN A 2 -23.89 -17.62 -51.36
N HIS A 3 -23.58 -18.07 -50.13
CA HIS A 3 -24.55 -18.95 -49.42
C HIS A 3 -24.38 -19.10 -47.89
N LEU A 4 -23.69 -18.20 -47.17
CA LEU A 4 -23.58 -18.28 -45.69
C LEU A 4 -23.68 -16.89 -45.01
N LEU A 5 -24.69 -16.10 -45.38
CA LEU A 5 -25.01 -14.80 -44.73
C LEU A 5 -26.53 -14.63 -44.54
N SER A 6 -27.22 -15.58 -43.91
CA SER A 6 -28.67 -15.43 -43.65
C SER A 6 -29.18 -15.91 -42.29
N HIS A 7 -28.33 -16.19 -41.31
CA HIS A 7 -28.80 -16.59 -39.98
C HIS A 7 -28.05 -15.91 -38.83
N VAL A 8 -28.07 -14.58 -38.78
CA VAL A 8 -27.84 -13.84 -37.53
C VAL A 8 -28.67 -12.53 -37.55
N VAL A 9 -29.99 -12.65 -37.44
CA VAL A 9 -30.86 -11.55 -37.00
C VAL A 9 -31.93 -12.15 -36.08
N THR A 10 -32.37 -11.34 -35.12
CA THR A 10 -33.39 -11.58 -34.08
C THR A 10 -33.00 -12.48 -32.91
N THR A 11 -32.11 -11.96 -32.07
CA THR A 11 -32.34 -12.03 -30.62
C THR A 11 -31.87 -10.72 -29.99
N THR A 12 -32.68 -9.68 -30.14
CA THR A 12 -32.65 -8.49 -29.29
C THR A 12 -33.09 -8.90 -27.89
N ARG A 13 -32.18 -9.57 -27.16
CA ARG A 13 -32.24 -9.56 -25.69
C ARG A 13 -31.84 -8.16 -25.27
N THR A 14 -32.85 -7.36 -24.96
CA THR A 14 -32.75 -6.19 -24.10
C THR A 14 -31.99 -6.62 -22.85
N TRP A 15 -30.72 -6.26 -22.78
CA TRP A 15 -29.97 -6.32 -21.54
C TRP A 15 -30.62 -5.35 -20.57
N PRO A 16 -30.74 -5.70 -19.28
CA PRO A 16 -31.26 -4.77 -18.29
C PRO A 16 -30.39 -3.51 -18.34
N ASP A 17 -31.03 -2.35 -18.24
CA ASP A 17 -30.41 -1.10 -17.84
C ASP A 17 -29.69 -1.34 -16.51
N ASN A 18 -28.48 -1.87 -16.58
CA ASN A 18 -27.54 -1.83 -15.48
C ASN A 18 -27.12 -0.37 -15.43
N GLN A 19 -27.82 0.37 -14.56
CA GLN A 19 -27.48 1.64 -13.97
C GLN A 19 -26.03 1.62 -13.48
N TRP A 20 -25.09 1.74 -14.40
CA TRP A 20 -23.82 2.38 -14.11
C TRP A 20 -24.08 3.87 -14.32
N GLU A 21 -24.82 4.46 -13.39
CA GLU A 21 -24.67 5.87 -13.13
C GLU A 21 -23.17 6.06 -12.88
N MET A 22 -22.48 6.59 -13.90
CA MET A 22 -21.18 7.18 -13.71
C MET A 22 -21.40 8.25 -12.66
N GLU A 23 -21.11 7.92 -11.39
CA GLU A 23 -21.06 8.89 -10.31
C GLU A 23 -20.12 9.99 -10.80
N SER A 24 -20.71 11.09 -11.21
CA SER A 24 -19.98 12.28 -11.54
C SER A 24 -19.12 12.62 -10.33
N ILE A 25 -17.91 13.12 -10.60
CA ILE A 25 -17.08 13.83 -9.62
C ILE A 25 -17.84 15.13 -9.30
N THR A 26 -18.94 14.98 -8.59
CA THR A 26 -19.79 16.02 -8.05
C THR A 26 -19.56 15.93 -6.57
N VAL A 27 -18.75 16.86 -6.08
CA VAL A 27 -18.58 17.12 -4.66
C VAL A 27 -19.96 17.22 -4.02
N ASP A 28 -20.13 16.63 -2.84
CA ASP A 28 -21.41 16.69 -2.15
C ASP A 28 -21.78 18.17 -1.92
N PRO A 29 -22.92 18.66 -2.44
CA PRO A 29 -23.32 20.06 -2.33
C PRO A 29 -23.44 20.52 -0.87
N ARG A 30 -23.69 19.60 0.08
CA ARG A 30 -23.75 19.89 1.51
C ARG A 30 -22.37 20.23 2.09
N VAL A 31 -21.33 19.50 1.67
CA VAL A 31 -19.95 19.76 2.08
C VAL A 31 -19.46 21.08 1.51
N LEU A 32 -19.81 21.38 0.25
CA LEU A 32 -19.54 22.66 -0.39
C LEU A 32 -20.19 23.84 0.33
N SER A 33 -21.48 23.74 0.67
CA SER A 33 -22.17 24.80 1.39
C SER A 33 -21.58 25.03 2.77
N LEU A 34 -21.16 23.96 3.45
CA LEU A 34 -20.56 24.07 4.78
C LEU A 34 -19.16 24.68 4.70
N ALA A 35 -18.35 24.30 3.71
CA ALA A 35 -17.04 24.91 3.50
C ALA A 35 -17.13 26.41 3.19
N ALA A 36 -18.11 26.82 2.38
CA ALA A 36 -18.37 28.23 2.11
C ALA A 36 -18.81 28.97 3.39
N GLU A 37 -19.72 28.38 4.17
CA GLU A 37 -20.21 28.96 5.43
C GLU A 37 -19.08 29.09 6.48
N VAL A 38 -18.17 28.11 6.55
CA VAL A 38 -16.97 28.17 7.42
C VAL A 38 -16.00 29.26 6.98
N ALA A 39 -15.81 29.46 5.66
CA ALA A 39 -14.89 30.47 5.13
C ALA A 39 -15.40 31.91 5.34
N GLU A 40 -16.72 32.12 5.28
CA GLU A 40 -17.35 33.44 5.40
C GLU A 40 -17.68 33.82 6.85
N SER A 41 -17.62 32.88 7.80
CA SER A 41 -18.04 33.09 9.18
C SER A 41 -16.93 33.62 10.08
N PRO A 42 -17.27 34.46 11.10
CA PRO A 42 -16.30 34.88 12.12
C PRO A 42 -15.86 33.68 12.97
N GLU A 43 -14.61 33.71 13.46
CA GLU A 43 -13.96 32.59 14.15
C GLU A 43 -14.76 31.98 15.31
N GLN A 44 -15.64 32.76 15.95
CA GLN A 44 -16.48 32.33 17.07
C GLN A 44 -17.59 31.35 16.65
N ASN A 45 -18.09 31.46 15.41
CA ASN A 45 -19.19 30.63 14.91
C ASN A 45 -18.71 29.35 14.22
N VAL A 46 -17.41 29.27 13.89
CA VAL A 46 -16.82 28.14 13.16
C VAL A 46 -17.02 26.82 13.91
N SER A 47 -16.92 26.82 15.24
CA SER A 47 -17.11 25.60 16.04
C SER A 47 -18.53 25.04 15.93
N VAL A 48 -19.54 25.90 15.88
CA VAL A 48 -20.96 25.52 15.75
C VAL A 48 -21.27 25.02 14.35
N ILE A 49 -20.71 25.66 13.31
CA ILE A 49 -20.92 25.26 11.92
C ILE A 49 -20.29 23.89 11.65
N LEU A 50 -19.11 23.62 12.19
CA LEU A 50 -18.44 22.32 12.06
C LEU A 50 -19.22 21.17 12.71
N LEU A 51 -20.10 21.42 13.68
CA LEU A 51 -20.95 20.37 14.25
C LEU A 51 -21.96 19.80 13.24
N LYS A 52 -22.36 20.58 12.22
CA LYS A 52 -23.23 20.09 11.13
C LYS A 52 -22.58 18.93 10.35
N LEU A 53 -21.25 18.77 10.41
CA LEU A 53 -20.55 17.61 9.86
C LEU A 53 -21.01 16.29 10.49
N LYS A 54 -21.38 16.29 11.77
CA LYS A 54 -21.84 15.09 12.49
C LYS A 54 -23.14 14.55 11.90
N GLU A 55 -24.07 15.41 11.56
CA GLU A 55 -25.34 15.04 10.93
C GLU A 55 -25.10 14.44 9.54
N MET A 56 -24.19 15.03 8.77
CA MET A 56 -23.82 14.51 7.45
C MET A 56 -23.19 13.13 7.54
N LEU A 57 -22.26 12.92 8.47
CA LEU A 57 -21.59 11.63 8.68
C LEU A 57 -22.55 10.54 9.18
N ASN A 58 -23.49 10.88 10.06
CA ASN A 58 -24.45 9.93 10.63
C ASN A 58 -25.61 9.60 9.67
N SER A 59 -25.91 10.47 8.70
CA SER A 59 -26.97 10.22 7.72
C SER A 59 -26.67 9.08 6.74
N VAL A 60 -25.40 8.64 6.66
CA VAL A 60 -24.92 7.67 5.69
C VAL A 60 -24.40 6.41 6.40
N PRO A 61 -24.75 5.19 5.94
CA PRO A 61 -24.32 3.96 6.59
C PRO A 61 -22.80 3.77 6.54
N LEU A 62 -22.24 3.23 7.62
CA LEU A 62 -20.81 2.95 7.79
C LEU A 62 -20.27 2.07 6.65
N GLY A 63 -19.19 2.55 6.00
CA GLY A 63 -18.48 1.79 4.97
C GLY A 63 -19.03 1.89 3.54
N SER A 64 -20.10 2.66 3.33
CA SER A 64 -20.62 2.95 1.98
C SER A 64 -19.62 3.73 1.11
N SER A 65 -19.74 3.59 -0.21
CA SER A 65 -18.98 4.38 -1.18
C SER A 65 -19.27 5.88 -1.06
N GLU A 66 -20.51 6.24 -0.74
CA GLU A 66 -20.94 7.62 -0.48
C GLU A 66 -20.23 8.23 0.73
N LEU A 67 -20.14 7.50 1.85
CA LEU A 67 -19.44 7.98 3.04
C LEU A 67 -17.95 8.22 2.77
N LYS A 68 -17.32 7.35 1.97
CA LYS A 68 -15.91 7.54 1.58
C LYS A 68 -15.71 8.82 0.77
N LYS A 69 -16.63 9.13 -0.15
CA LYS A 69 -16.61 10.37 -0.93
C LYS A 69 -16.82 11.60 -0.08
N ILE A 70 -17.81 11.58 0.83
CA ILE A 70 -18.05 12.69 1.76
C ILE A 70 -16.79 12.95 2.60
N LYS A 71 -16.12 11.91 3.11
CA LYS A 71 -14.87 12.08 3.86
C LYS A 71 -13.73 12.65 3.01
N GLN A 72 -13.62 12.23 1.74
CA GLN A 72 -12.66 12.80 0.79
C GLN A 72 -12.95 14.28 0.52
N ASP A 73 -14.21 14.63 0.27
CA ASP A 73 -14.62 16.01 0.08
C ASP A 73 -14.31 16.86 1.32
N ILE A 74 -14.65 16.39 2.53
CA ILE A 74 -14.35 17.08 3.79
C ILE A 74 -12.83 17.33 3.94
N TYR A 75 -12.00 16.38 3.50
CA TYR A 75 -10.55 16.55 3.49
C TYR A 75 -10.09 17.58 2.45
N CYS A 76 -10.59 17.51 1.23
CA CYS A 76 -10.23 18.42 0.14
C CYS A 76 -10.62 19.90 0.41
N TYR A 77 -11.65 20.14 1.23
CA TYR A 77 -12.02 21.50 1.67
C TYR A 77 -11.41 21.89 3.03
N ASP A 78 -10.37 21.18 3.48
CA ASP A 78 -9.63 21.46 4.72
C ASP A 78 -10.48 21.50 6.00
N LEU A 79 -11.70 20.97 5.98
CA LEU A 79 -12.60 20.99 7.14
C LEU A 79 -12.03 20.17 8.31
N ILE A 80 -11.25 19.13 8.02
CA ILE A 80 -10.46 18.39 9.02
C ILE A 80 -9.43 19.31 9.69
N GLN A 81 -8.77 20.17 8.91
CA GLN A 81 -7.78 21.11 9.44
C GLN A 81 -8.45 22.19 10.29
N TYR A 82 -9.62 22.71 9.87
CA TYR A 82 -10.40 23.63 10.68
C TYR A 82 -10.85 23.01 12.00
N CYS A 83 -11.30 21.75 12.02
CA CYS A 83 -11.58 21.01 13.26
C CYS A 83 -10.35 20.94 14.17
N LEU A 84 -9.17 20.65 13.62
CA LEU A 84 -7.91 20.63 14.38
C LEU A 84 -7.53 22.01 14.95
N LEU A 85 -7.70 23.07 14.17
CA LEU A 85 -7.43 24.44 14.61
C LEU A 85 -8.34 24.85 15.77
N VAL A 86 -9.63 24.48 15.71
CA VAL A 86 -10.59 24.75 16.79
C VAL A 86 -10.21 23.96 18.06
N LEU A 87 -9.85 22.69 17.94
CA LEU A 87 -9.45 21.85 19.09
C LEU A 87 -8.17 22.32 19.78
N ARG A 88 -7.30 23.08 19.09
CA ARG A 88 -6.08 23.65 19.66
C ARG A 88 -6.30 24.98 20.40
N LYS A 89 -7.42 25.68 20.16
CA LYS A 89 -7.75 26.94 20.84
C LYS A 89 -8.08 26.72 22.32
N ASP A 90 -8.06 27.80 23.09
CA ASP A 90 -8.47 27.77 24.50
C ASP A 90 -9.96 27.44 24.61
N VAL A 91 -10.30 26.43 25.42
CA VAL A 91 -11.68 25.92 25.56
C VAL A 91 -12.65 26.97 26.08
N THR A 92 -12.16 27.94 26.86
CA THR A 92 -12.95 29.07 27.39
C THR A 92 -13.42 30.04 26.31
N LYS A 93 -12.80 30.03 25.13
CA LYS A 93 -13.16 30.89 23.98
C LYS A 93 -14.07 30.17 22.98
N ILE A 94 -14.32 28.88 23.16
CA ILE A 94 -15.14 28.07 22.26
C ILE A 94 -16.60 28.16 22.72
N GLN A 95 -17.49 28.56 21.82
CA GLN A 95 -18.93 28.57 22.08
C GLN A 95 -19.41 27.13 22.32
N GLY A 96 -20.03 26.88 23.48
CA GLY A 96 -20.48 25.54 23.89
C GLY A 96 -19.41 24.67 24.59
N GLY A 97 -18.26 25.25 24.95
CA GLY A 97 -17.29 24.67 25.89
C GLY A 97 -16.87 23.22 25.59
N TRP A 98 -16.82 22.38 26.62
CA TRP A 98 -16.38 20.98 26.53
C TRP A 98 -17.29 20.08 25.69
N ILE A 99 -18.60 20.36 25.66
CA ILE A 99 -19.56 19.62 24.83
C ILE A 99 -19.18 19.73 23.35
N THR A 100 -18.90 20.95 22.89
CA THR A 100 -18.53 21.20 21.50
C THR A 100 -17.18 20.58 21.17
N VAL A 101 -16.21 20.65 22.09
CA VAL A 101 -14.89 20.03 21.93
C VAL A 101 -14.99 18.51 21.81
N SER A 102 -15.73 17.84 22.69
CA SER A 102 -15.92 16.38 22.63
C SER A 102 -16.59 15.95 21.31
N GLN A 103 -17.60 16.71 20.85
CA GLN A 103 -18.27 16.42 19.59
C GLN A 103 -17.35 16.64 18.37
N LEU A 104 -16.53 17.70 18.36
CA LEU A 104 -15.54 17.93 17.31
C LEU A 104 -14.44 16.87 17.30
N ALA A 105 -14.02 16.36 18.47
CA ALA A 105 -13.07 15.26 18.55
C ALA A 105 -13.66 13.94 17.99
N GLN A 106 -14.93 13.67 18.28
CA GLN A 106 -15.65 12.54 17.67
C GLN A 106 -15.72 12.70 16.15
N ILE A 107 -16.13 13.86 15.64
CA ILE A 107 -16.19 14.14 14.19
C ILE A 107 -14.81 13.97 13.56
N LEU A 108 -13.76 14.54 14.16
CA LEU A 108 -12.40 14.45 13.66
C LEU A 108 -11.93 12.99 13.56
N SER A 109 -12.14 12.19 14.62
CA SER A 109 -11.78 10.77 14.60
C SER A 109 -12.57 9.98 13.55
N GLN A 110 -13.87 10.26 13.38
CA GLN A 110 -14.71 9.62 12.38
C GLN A 110 -14.31 9.99 10.94
N CYS A 111 -13.99 11.25 10.67
CA CYS A 111 -13.51 11.71 9.37
C CYS A 111 -12.18 11.05 8.99
N CYS A 112 -11.24 10.97 9.95
CA CYS A 112 -9.91 10.43 9.71
C CYS A 112 -9.90 8.91 9.50
N VAL A 113 -10.76 8.15 10.18
CA VAL A 113 -10.78 6.68 10.09
C VAL A 113 -11.45 6.20 8.81
N GLY A 114 -10.71 5.42 8.01
CA GLY A 114 -11.18 4.89 6.73
C GLY A 114 -11.10 5.88 5.56
N LEU A 115 -10.46 7.04 5.76
CA LEU A 115 -10.07 7.96 4.69
C LEU A 115 -8.80 7.44 4.01
N GLU A 116 -8.88 7.28 2.70
CA GLU A 116 -7.74 7.05 1.81
C GLU A 116 -7.59 8.29 0.93
N PRO A 117 -6.72 9.24 1.32
CA PRO A 117 -6.54 10.48 0.56
C PRO A 117 -5.92 10.18 -0.81
N THR A 118 -6.54 10.71 -1.86
CA THR A 118 -6.05 10.57 -3.25
C THR A 118 -4.94 11.58 -3.58
N GLU A 119 -4.93 12.72 -2.89
CA GLU A 119 -3.96 13.81 -3.01
C GLU A 119 -3.35 14.08 -1.61
N ASP A 120 -2.07 14.47 -1.53
CA ASP A 120 -1.35 14.82 -0.30
C ASP A 120 -1.38 13.80 0.86
N ALA A 121 -1.38 12.50 0.52
CA ALA A 121 -1.40 11.41 1.50
C ALA A 121 -0.28 11.49 2.54
N GLU A 122 0.91 11.96 2.16
CA GLU A 122 2.03 12.12 3.10
C GLU A 122 1.74 13.17 4.18
N GLU A 123 1.10 14.28 3.82
CA GLU A 123 0.73 15.32 4.79
C GLU A 123 -0.33 14.81 5.76
N PHE A 124 -1.30 14.04 5.25
CA PHE A 124 -2.30 13.39 6.08
C PHE A 124 -1.67 12.44 7.13
N TYR A 125 -0.84 11.49 6.70
CA TYR A 125 -0.27 10.48 7.59
C TYR A 125 0.84 11.02 8.51
N ASN A 126 1.67 11.97 8.04
CA ASN A 126 2.85 12.41 8.79
C ASN A 126 2.61 13.68 9.61
N LYS A 127 1.63 14.53 9.26
CA LYS A 127 1.36 15.78 9.99
C LYS A 127 -0.02 15.80 10.62
N LEU A 128 -1.08 15.61 9.84
CA LEU A 128 -2.46 15.81 10.32
C LEU A 128 -2.88 14.76 11.35
N LEU A 129 -2.63 13.48 11.08
CA LEU A 129 -2.96 12.39 12.00
C LEU A 129 -2.19 12.49 13.34
N PRO A 130 -0.85 12.66 13.37
CA PRO A 130 -0.12 12.88 14.62
C PRO A 130 -0.61 14.12 15.38
N SER A 131 -0.88 15.21 14.65
CA SER A 131 -1.46 16.44 15.22
C SER A 131 -2.82 16.20 15.88
N ALA A 132 -3.69 15.38 15.28
CA ALA A 132 -4.97 15.01 15.86
C ALA A 132 -4.81 14.22 17.16
N ALA A 133 -3.93 13.22 17.15
CA ALA A 133 -3.63 12.43 18.34
C ALA A 133 -3.04 13.29 19.47
N GLU A 134 -2.09 14.18 19.16
CA GLU A 134 -1.51 15.12 20.13
C GLU A 134 -2.57 16.04 20.73
N SER A 135 -3.47 16.57 19.90
CA SER A 135 -4.56 17.46 20.34
C SER A 135 -5.51 16.72 21.31
N PHE A 136 -5.82 15.44 21.04
CA PHE A 136 -6.62 14.63 21.95
C PHE A 136 -5.93 14.39 23.30
N LEU A 137 -4.62 14.14 23.30
CA LEU A 137 -3.84 13.94 24.52
C LEU A 137 -3.74 15.21 25.36
N ILE A 138 -3.51 16.37 24.73
CA ILE A 138 -3.48 17.67 25.41
C ILE A 138 -4.83 17.98 26.05
N LEU A 139 -5.93 17.79 25.31
CA LEU A 139 -7.28 18.02 25.81
C LEU A 139 -7.65 17.04 26.93
N GLY A 140 -7.28 15.77 26.80
CA GLY A 140 -7.43 14.77 27.86
C GLY A 140 -6.72 15.21 29.14
N ARG A 141 -5.48 15.68 29.05
CA ARG A 141 -4.72 16.17 30.22
C ARG A 141 -5.34 17.39 30.87
N ARG A 142 -5.91 18.31 30.06
CA ARG A 142 -6.65 19.47 30.56
C ARG A 142 -7.91 19.01 31.31
N LEU A 143 -8.70 18.12 30.73
CA LEU A 143 -9.90 17.55 31.35
C LEU A 143 -9.58 16.82 32.66
N GLN A 144 -8.53 16.01 32.69
CA GLN A 144 -8.07 15.34 33.91
C GLN A 144 -7.73 16.36 35.01
N LYS A 145 -7.05 17.47 34.66
CA LYS A 145 -6.75 18.54 35.62
C LYS A 145 -8.01 19.21 36.16
N TYR A 146 -9.02 19.48 35.32
CA TYR A 146 -10.29 20.05 35.76
C TYR A 146 -11.08 19.07 36.63
N TYR A 147 -11.09 17.78 36.28
CA TYR A 147 -11.73 16.72 37.05
C TYR A 147 -11.13 16.58 38.45
N ILE A 148 -9.79 16.53 38.57
CA ILE A 148 -9.09 16.45 39.87
C ILE A 148 -9.33 17.71 40.73
N GLY A 149 -9.47 18.88 40.08
CA GLY A 149 -9.67 20.16 40.75
C GLY A 149 -11.13 20.49 41.09
N ALA A 150 -12.10 19.72 40.58
CA ALA A 150 -13.52 19.96 40.81
C ALA A 150 -13.91 19.56 42.25
N VAL A 151 -14.71 20.39 42.91
CA VAL A 151 -15.16 20.16 44.30
C VAL A 151 -16.52 19.47 44.33
N GLU A 152 -17.40 19.79 43.37
CA GLU A 152 -18.75 19.25 43.27
C GLU A 152 -18.78 17.94 42.46
N ASP A 153 -19.57 16.97 42.94
CA ASP A 153 -19.64 15.64 42.30
C ASP A 153 -20.40 15.67 40.96
N GLU A 154 -21.34 16.61 40.77
CA GLU A 154 -22.03 16.81 39.48
C GLU A 154 -21.06 17.30 38.39
N GLU A 155 -20.24 18.31 38.70
CA GLU A 155 -19.21 18.83 37.78
C GLU A 155 -18.15 17.76 37.45
N LYS A 156 -17.75 16.95 38.44
CA LYS A 156 -16.85 15.81 38.22
C LYS A 156 -17.43 14.82 37.23
N GLY A 157 -18.72 14.50 37.35
CA GLY A 157 -19.42 13.61 36.42
C GLY A 157 -19.37 14.12 34.98
N GLU A 158 -19.60 15.42 34.77
CA GLU A 158 -19.54 16.03 33.44
C GLU A 158 -18.12 16.00 32.86
N PHE A 159 -17.10 16.39 33.62
CA PHE A 159 -15.71 16.35 33.15
C PHE A 159 -15.24 14.92 32.84
N LEU A 160 -15.66 13.94 33.65
CA LEU A 160 -15.33 12.54 33.40
C LEU A 160 -15.99 12.02 32.12
N TRP A 161 -17.25 12.39 31.86
CA TRP A 161 -17.94 12.04 30.61
C TRP A 161 -17.22 12.62 29.39
N HIS A 162 -16.85 13.90 29.44
CA HIS A 162 -16.07 14.54 28.37
C HIS A 162 -14.70 13.88 28.19
N PHE A 163 -14.04 13.49 29.28
CA PHE A 163 -12.76 12.79 29.25
C PHE A 163 -12.87 11.41 28.58
N GLN A 164 -13.86 10.61 28.97
CA GLN A 164 -14.14 9.31 28.35
C GLN A 164 -14.41 9.47 26.86
N SER A 165 -15.25 10.44 26.46
CA SER A 165 -15.50 10.72 25.04
C SER A 165 -14.23 11.11 24.27
N MET A 166 -13.28 11.81 24.89
CA MET A 166 -12.00 12.17 24.26
C MET A 166 -11.11 10.93 24.07
N ILE A 167 -11.04 10.08 25.10
CA ILE A 167 -10.28 8.84 25.07
C ILE A 167 -10.89 7.86 24.04
N ASP A 168 -12.21 7.74 23.98
CA ASP A 168 -12.90 6.90 22.99
C ASP A 168 -12.62 7.37 21.55
N SER A 169 -12.59 8.69 21.33
CA SER A 169 -12.22 9.27 20.03
C SER A 169 -10.77 8.96 19.65
N LEU A 170 -9.85 8.98 20.63
CA LEU A 170 -8.46 8.57 20.44
C LEU A 170 -8.33 7.07 20.15
N CYS A 171 -9.03 6.22 20.90
CA CYS A 171 -9.11 4.78 20.70
C CYS A 171 -9.65 4.43 19.30
N TRP A 172 -10.70 5.13 18.86
CA TRP A 172 -11.25 4.98 17.50
C TRP A 172 -10.21 5.33 16.43
N LEU A 173 -9.51 6.46 16.60
CA LEU A 173 -8.45 6.91 15.69
C LEU A 173 -7.30 5.89 15.61
N LEU A 174 -6.86 5.37 16.76
CA LEU A 174 -5.81 4.34 16.87
C LEU A 174 -6.24 3.01 16.24
N GLY A 175 -7.52 2.65 16.37
CA GLY A 175 -8.11 1.48 15.73
C GLY A 175 -8.01 1.50 14.21
N GLY A 176 -8.18 2.69 13.61
CA GLY A 176 -8.00 2.89 12.17
C GLY A 176 -6.53 3.00 11.74
N HIS A 177 -5.70 3.67 12.55
CA HIS A 177 -4.35 4.08 12.15
C HIS A 177 -3.27 3.58 13.11
N ILE A 178 -2.81 2.35 12.88
CA ILE A 178 -1.80 1.65 13.72
C ILE A 178 -0.47 2.41 13.80
N GLN A 179 -0.16 3.21 12.79
CA GLN A 179 1.07 4.02 12.73
C GLN A 179 1.12 5.02 13.90
N LEU A 180 -0.04 5.51 14.35
CA LEU A 180 -0.15 6.45 15.47
C LEU A 180 0.28 5.87 16.82
N THR A 181 0.32 4.54 16.96
CA THR A 181 0.75 3.91 18.21
C THR A 181 2.12 4.39 18.67
N LYS A 182 3.07 4.56 17.74
CA LYS A 182 4.41 5.03 18.09
C LYS A 182 4.37 6.45 18.65
N TYR A 183 3.60 7.33 18.00
CA TYR A 183 3.46 8.73 18.39
C TYR A 183 2.78 8.88 19.75
N VAL A 184 1.67 8.16 19.99
CA VAL A 184 0.95 8.22 21.26
C VAL A 184 1.82 7.72 22.42
N LEU A 185 2.51 6.59 22.25
CA LEU A 185 3.39 6.05 23.31
C LEU A 185 4.62 6.92 23.60
N GLN A 186 5.03 7.76 22.64
CA GLN A 186 6.16 8.68 22.79
C GLN A 186 5.74 10.07 23.30
N SER A 187 4.45 10.36 23.38
CA SER A 187 3.97 11.68 23.82
C SER A 187 4.08 11.81 25.34
N ASP A 188 4.72 12.88 25.79
CA ASP A 188 4.81 13.25 27.21
C ASP A 188 3.42 13.44 27.82
N HIS A 189 2.44 13.91 27.05
CA HIS A 189 1.07 14.07 27.53
C HIS A 189 0.40 12.74 27.85
N PHE A 190 0.67 11.70 27.05
CA PHE A 190 0.17 10.36 27.32
C PHE A 190 0.84 9.74 28.56
N LEU A 191 2.16 9.93 28.72
CA LEU A 191 2.86 9.48 29.93
C LEU A 191 2.32 10.15 31.19
N HIS A 192 2.05 11.45 31.15
CA HIS A 192 1.42 12.15 32.27
C HIS A 192 -0.01 11.68 32.55
N LEU A 193 -0.80 11.37 31.51
CA LEU A 193 -2.14 10.79 31.67
C LEU A 193 -2.11 9.42 32.36
N LEU A 194 -1.07 8.63 32.10
CA LEU A 194 -0.83 7.34 32.76
C LEU A 194 -0.37 7.47 34.21
N LEU A 195 0.37 8.53 34.53
CA LEU A 195 0.85 8.85 35.87
C LEU A 195 -0.24 9.57 36.67
N THR A 196 -1.36 8.88 36.90
CA THR A 196 -2.47 9.39 37.71
C THR A 196 -2.84 8.40 38.81
N ASP A 197 -3.19 8.94 39.98
CA ASP A 197 -3.67 8.16 41.13
C ASP A 197 -5.19 7.98 41.09
N ASP A 198 -5.87 8.61 40.13
CA ASP A 198 -7.31 8.56 39.96
C ASP A 198 -7.74 7.31 39.17
N VAL A 199 -8.68 6.55 39.74
CA VAL A 199 -9.07 5.23 39.23
C VAL A 199 -9.85 5.36 37.93
N GLU A 200 -10.75 6.34 37.83
CA GLU A 200 -11.64 6.53 36.69
C GLU A 200 -10.87 6.99 35.44
N THR A 201 -10.04 8.03 35.58
CA THR A 201 -9.21 8.51 34.48
C THR A 201 -8.11 7.50 34.12
N GLY A 202 -7.50 6.84 35.11
CA GLY A 202 -6.53 5.77 34.90
C GLY A 202 -7.13 4.59 34.12
N SER A 203 -8.33 4.14 34.49
CA SER A 203 -9.06 3.07 33.79
C SER A 203 -9.32 3.44 32.33
N ALA A 204 -9.80 4.65 32.06
CA ALA A 204 -10.02 5.13 30.70
C ALA A 204 -8.70 5.17 29.90
N VAL A 205 -7.60 5.69 30.44
CA VAL A 205 -6.29 5.71 29.75
C VAL A 205 -5.77 4.28 29.49
N MET A 206 -6.02 3.33 30.39
CA MET A 206 -5.66 1.93 30.20
C MET A 206 -6.39 1.28 29.00
N THR A 207 -7.60 1.74 28.65
CA THR A 207 -8.29 1.27 27.44
C THR A 207 -7.51 1.63 26.15
N VAL A 208 -6.75 2.72 26.16
CA VAL A 208 -5.86 3.12 25.05
C VAL A 208 -4.73 2.10 24.87
N LEU A 209 -4.13 1.62 25.97
CA LEU A 209 -3.11 0.57 25.90
C LEU A 209 -3.70 -0.76 25.43
N GLN A 210 -4.90 -1.12 25.92
CA GLN A 210 -5.59 -2.34 25.50
C GLN A 210 -5.92 -2.32 24.00
N THR A 211 -6.45 -1.21 23.47
CA THR A 211 -6.73 -1.05 22.03
C THR A 211 -5.46 -1.14 21.19
N ILE A 212 -4.37 -0.50 21.60
CA ILE A 212 -3.06 -0.62 20.93
C ILE A 212 -2.62 -2.09 20.84
N LEU A 213 -2.71 -2.84 21.93
CA LEU A 213 -2.31 -4.25 21.97
C LEU A 213 -3.20 -5.12 21.08
N GLN A 214 -4.52 -4.92 21.15
CA GLN A 214 -5.49 -5.68 20.36
C GLN A 214 -5.28 -5.46 18.86
N VAL A 215 -5.09 -4.22 18.43
CA VAL A 215 -4.92 -3.90 17.01
C VAL A 215 -3.61 -4.47 16.45
N LYS A 216 -2.50 -4.38 17.21
CA LYS A 216 -1.23 -5.00 16.84
C LYS A 216 -1.35 -6.52 16.71
N ARG A 217 -2.05 -7.18 17.64
CA ARG A 217 -2.31 -8.62 17.60
C ARG A 217 -3.10 -9.01 16.34
N ASN A 218 -4.19 -8.30 16.06
CA ASN A 218 -5.03 -8.56 14.88
C ASN A 218 -4.25 -8.42 13.55
N LYS A 219 -3.35 -7.43 13.45
CA LYS A 219 -2.50 -7.25 12.26
C LYS A 219 -1.52 -8.41 12.08
N ARG A 220 -0.90 -8.87 13.18
CA ARG A 220 0.02 -10.01 13.18
C ARG A 220 -0.71 -11.30 12.78
N GLU A 221 -1.89 -11.56 13.33
CA GLU A 221 -2.71 -12.73 12.99
C GLU A 221 -3.09 -12.74 11.50
N LYS A 222 -3.51 -11.61 10.93
CA LYS A 222 -3.78 -11.47 9.49
C LYS A 222 -2.55 -11.75 8.61
N GLN A 223 -1.37 -11.29 9.03
CA GLN A 223 -0.12 -11.56 8.32
C GLN A 223 0.24 -13.04 8.36
N LEU A 224 0.14 -13.67 9.53
CA LEU A 224 0.38 -15.11 9.68
C LEU A 224 -0.58 -15.95 8.85
N LEU A 225 -1.87 -15.57 8.78
CA LEU A 225 -2.85 -16.25 7.94
C LEU A 225 -2.49 -16.18 6.44
N LYS A 226 -1.98 -15.03 5.97
CA LYS A 226 -1.52 -14.88 4.58
C LYS A 226 -0.32 -15.77 4.29
N LEU A 227 0.66 -15.82 5.20
CA LEU A 227 1.83 -16.68 5.06
C LEU A 227 1.46 -18.17 5.06
N LYS A 228 0.54 -18.59 5.93
CA LYS A 228 0.02 -19.98 5.93
C LYS A 228 -0.61 -20.34 4.59
N LYS A 229 -1.48 -19.47 4.05
CA LYS A 229 -2.10 -19.68 2.74
C LYS A 229 -1.07 -19.79 1.61
N GLN A 230 -0.04 -18.93 1.62
CA GLN A 230 1.04 -19.02 0.63
C GLN A 230 1.79 -20.34 0.72
N LYS A 231 2.12 -20.79 1.94
CA LYS A 231 2.77 -22.08 2.17
C LYS A 231 1.89 -23.25 1.72
N GLU A 232 0.59 -23.23 2.05
CA GLU A 232 -0.39 -24.23 1.59
C GLU A 232 -0.48 -24.26 0.06
N GLU A 233 -0.46 -23.11 -0.62
CA GLU A 233 -0.42 -23.02 -2.07
C GLU A 233 0.87 -23.58 -2.68
N GLU A 234 2.02 -23.34 -2.05
CA GLU A 234 3.32 -23.87 -2.46
C GLU A 234 3.40 -25.39 -2.28
N ASP A 235 2.93 -25.90 -1.13
CA ASP A 235 2.86 -27.32 -0.83
C ASP A 235 1.95 -28.05 -1.85
N LEU A 236 0.81 -27.45 -2.19
CA LEU A 236 -0.10 -27.98 -3.21
C LEU A 236 0.56 -28.00 -4.60
N ARG A 237 1.31 -26.95 -4.97
CA ARG A 237 2.07 -26.92 -6.24
C ARG A 237 3.11 -28.04 -6.29
N LEU A 238 3.85 -28.26 -5.21
CA LEU A 238 4.84 -29.32 -5.12
C LEU A 238 4.18 -30.70 -5.22
N GLN A 239 3.07 -30.90 -4.51
CA GLN A 239 2.31 -32.14 -4.55
C GLN A 239 1.81 -32.46 -5.97
N LEU A 240 1.30 -31.46 -6.70
CA LEU A 240 0.87 -31.61 -8.09
C LEU A 240 2.05 -31.95 -9.03
N GLN A 241 3.22 -31.34 -8.81
CA GLN A 241 4.42 -31.68 -9.58
C GLN A 241 4.85 -33.14 -9.33
N LEU A 242 4.87 -33.58 -8.08
CA LEU A 242 5.19 -34.96 -7.73
C LEU A 242 4.17 -35.95 -8.30
N GLN A 243 2.87 -35.62 -8.26
CA GLN A 243 1.83 -36.44 -8.89
C GLN A 243 2.06 -36.57 -10.40
N ARG A 244 2.38 -35.47 -11.10
CA ARG A 244 2.71 -35.51 -12.53
C ARG A 244 3.94 -36.36 -12.81
N GLN A 245 5.00 -36.23 -12.01
CA GLN A 245 6.20 -37.04 -12.16
C GLN A 245 5.92 -38.54 -11.94
N ARG A 246 5.15 -38.90 -10.91
CA ARG A 246 4.74 -40.28 -10.65
C ARG A 246 3.89 -40.83 -11.80
N ALA A 247 2.90 -40.06 -12.27
CA ALA A 247 2.08 -40.45 -13.41
C ALA A 247 2.92 -40.67 -14.68
N MET A 248 3.93 -39.81 -14.94
CA MET A 248 4.85 -40.01 -16.05
C MET A 248 5.69 -41.27 -15.91
N ARG A 249 6.20 -41.59 -14.70
CA ARG A 249 6.94 -42.83 -14.45
C ARG A 249 6.07 -44.07 -14.71
N ILE A 250 4.88 -44.10 -14.11
CA ILE A 250 3.92 -45.20 -14.28
C ILE A 250 3.57 -45.36 -15.76
N SER A 251 3.33 -44.27 -16.49
CA SER A 251 3.04 -44.33 -17.92
C SER A 251 4.21 -44.92 -18.73
N ARG A 252 5.46 -44.58 -18.39
CA ARG A 252 6.66 -45.12 -19.06
C ARG A 252 6.84 -46.61 -18.75
N GLU A 253 6.62 -47.02 -17.51
CA GLU A 253 6.64 -48.44 -17.11
C GLU A 253 5.61 -49.26 -17.90
N HIS A 254 4.38 -48.76 -18.02
CA HIS A 254 3.34 -49.42 -18.82
C HIS A 254 3.74 -49.54 -20.30
N GLN A 255 4.35 -48.50 -20.87
CA GLN A 255 4.86 -48.54 -22.25
C GLN A 255 5.97 -49.58 -22.43
N LEU A 256 6.91 -49.68 -21.49
CA LEU A 256 7.98 -50.69 -21.53
C LEU A 256 7.42 -52.10 -21.45
N ASN A 257 6.51 -52.37 -20.52
CA ASN A 257 5.85 -53.67 -20.38
C ASN A 257 5.08 -54.06 -21.64
N LEU A 258 4.40 -53.11 -22.29
CA LEU A 258 3.73 -53.35 -23.57
C LEU A 258 4.72 -53.73 -24.68
N LEU A 259 5.86 -53.05 -24.76
CA LEU A 259 6.91 -53.35 -25.75
C LEU A 259 7.55 -54.73 -25.52
N GLU A 260 7.66 -55.17 -24.27
CA GLU A 260 8.16 -56.51 -23.91
C GLU A 260 7.26 -57.64 -24.45
N ILE A 261 5.94 -57.42 -24.47
CA ILE A 261 4.94 -58.40 -24.90
C ILE A 261 4.74 -58.40 -26.44
N VAL A 262 5.02 -57.30 -27.13
CA VAL A 262 4.78 -57.15 -28.57
C VAL A 262 5.86 -57.86 -29.39
N HIS A 263 5.45 -58.70 -30.33
CA HIS A 263 6.37 -59.38 -31.25
C HIS A 263 7.23 -58.36 -32.05
N PRO A 264 8.56 -58.55 -32.17
CA PRO A 264 9.48 -57.58 -32.78
C PRO A 264 9.07 -57.07 -34.16
N GLY A 265 8.57 -57.96 -35.04
CA GLY A 265 8.07 -57.57 -36.38
C GLY A 265 6.80 -56.70 -36.40
N ARG A 266 6.11 -56.52 -35.27
CA ARG A 266 4.89 -55.69 -35.13
C ARG A 266 5.12 -54.39 -34.33
N VAL A 267 6.29 -54.22 -33.71
CA VAL A 267 6.65 -53.04 -32.90
C VAL A 267 6.55 -51.76 -33.73
N GLY A 268 7.03 -51.76 -34.98
CA GLY A 268 6.96 -50.59 -35.86
C GLY A 268 5.54 -50.09 -36.15
N LYS A 269 4.59 -51.01 -36.37
CA LYS A 269 3.17 -50.64 -36.57
C LYS A 269 2.56 -50.03 -35.30
N HIS A 270 2.88 -50.60 -34.14
CA HIS A 270 2.40 -50.10 -32.86
C HIS A 270 2.93 -48.69 -32.54
N ILE A 271 4.21 -48.43 -32.80
CA ILE A 271 4.82 -47.10 -32.63
C ILE A 271 4.13 -46.07 -33.53
N GLN A 272 3.90 -46.41 -34.80
CA GLN A 272 3.22 -45.52 -35.74
C GLN A 272 1.79 -45.15 -35.27
N GLU A 273 1.00 -46.13 -34.79
CA GLU A 273 -0.34 -45.86 -34.24
C GLU A 273 -0.29 -44.93 -33.01
N MET A 274 0.74 -45.05 -32.16
CA MET A 274 0.93 -44.20 -30.99
C MET A 274 1.35 -42.77 -31.37
N GLU A 275 2.20 -42.62 -32.39
CA GLU A 275 2.57 -41.33 -32.95
C GLU A 275 1.35 -40.61 -33.56
N GLU A 276 0.53 -41.32 -34.32
CA GLU A 276 -0.71 -40.78 -34.90
C GLU A 276 -1.68 -40.28 -33.81
N LYS A 277 -1.91 -41.09 -32.77
CA LYS A 277 -2.74 -40.69 -31.61
C LYS A 277 -2.17 -39.48 -30.88
N SER A 278 -0.85 -39.45 -30.68
CA SER A 278 -0.17 -38.33 -30.03
C SER A 278 -0.27 -37.05 -30.85
N ALA A 279 -0.08 -37.15 -32.17
CA ALA A 279 -0.24 -36.04 -33.11
C ALA A 279 -1.66 -35.46 -33.06
N LEU A 280 -2.69 -36.30 -33.02
CA LEU A 280 -4.08 -35.86 -32.88
C LEU A 280 -4.33 -35.08 -31.58
N ILE A 281 -3.76 -35.53 -30.46
CA ILE A 281 -3.86 -34.85 -29.16
C ILE A 281 -3.17 -33.49 -29.23
N ILE A 282 -1.94 -33.42 -29.75
CA ILE A 282 -1.18 -32.18 -29.88
C ILE A 282 -1.94 -31.19 -30.78
N GLN A 283 -2.45 -31.65 -31.92
CA GLN A 283 -3.23 -30.84 -32.84
C GLN A 283 -4.52 -30.32 -32.18
N LYS A 284 -5.23 -31.15 -31.41
CA LYS A 284 -6.43 -30.75 -30.65
C LYS A 284 -6.09 -29.65 -29.64
N HIS A 285 -5.03 -29.82 -28.85
CA HIS A 285 -4.58 -28.81 -27.89
C HIS A 285 -4.15 -27.51 -28.57
N TRP A 286 -3.46 -27.60 -29.71
CA TRP A 286 -3.04 -26.44 -30.51
C TRP A 286 -4.22 -25.67 -31.09
N ARG A 287 -5.22 -26.36 -31.66
CA ARG A 287 -6.48 -25.73 -32.11
C ARG A 287 -7.14 -24.96 -30.97
N GLY A 288 -7.25 -25.58 -29.79
CA GLY A 288 -7.78 -24.92 -28.60
C GLY A 288 -6.94 -23.73 -28.11
N TYR A 289 -5.61 -23.84 -28.13
CA TYR A 289 -4.71 -22.74 -27.78
C TYR A 289 -4.86 -21.56 -28.75
N ARG A 290 -4.92 -21.83 -30.05
CA ARG A 290 -5.11 -20.83 -31.10
C ARG A 290 -6.43 -20.06 -30.90
N GLU A 291 -7.54 -20.76 -30.69
CA GLU A 291 -8.83 -20.12 -30.43
C GLU A 291 -8.81 -19.27 -29.17
N ARG A 292 -8.21 -19.79 -28.08
CA ARG A 292 -8.06 -19.00 -26.85
C ARG A 292 -7.20 -17.76 -27.09
N LYS A 293 -6.09 -17.85 -27.83
CA LYS A 293 -5.23 -16.71 -28.14
C LYS A 293 -5.99 -15.64 -28.92
N ASN A 294 -6.72 -16.04 -29.97
CA ASN A 294 -7.57 -15.14 -30.75
C ASN A 294 -8.64 -14.48 -29.88
N PHE A 295 -9.32 -15.26 -29.02
CA PHE A 295 -10.31 -14.72 -28.09
C PHE A 295 -9.71 -13.72 -27.09
N HIS A 296 -8.50 -13.97 -26.57
CA HIS A 296 -7.82 -13.03 -25.68
C HIS A 296 -7.45 -11.73 -26.40
N GLN A 297 -6.98 -11.80 -27.64
CA GLN A 297 -6.72 -10.62 -28.47
C GLN A 297 -8.01 -9.84 -28.77
N GLN A 298 -9.09 -10.53 -29.12
CA GLN A 298 -10.41 -9.90 -29.31
C GLN A 298 -10.93 -9.25 -28.02
N LYS A 299 -10.77 -9.93 -26.88
CA LYS A 299 -11.14 -9.40 -25.57
C LYS A 299 -10.33 -8.17 -25.20
N GLN A 300 -9.04 -8.15 -25.52
CA GLN A 300 -8.17 -7.00 -25.28
C GLN A 300 -8.55 -5.82 -26.17
N SER A 301 -8.69 -6.03 -27.49
CA SER A 301 -9.14 -4.98 -28.42
C SER A 301 -10.52 -4.42 -28.06
N LEU A 302 -11.44 -5.26 -27.57
CA LEU A 302 -12.74 -4.79 -27.07
C LEU A 302 -12.62 -3.93 -25.79
N LYS A 303 -11.69 -4.24 -24.89
CA LYS A 303 -11.40 -3.38 -23.72
C LYS A 303 -10.83 -2.05 -24.17
N GLU A 304 -9.88 -2.04 -25.09
CA GLU A 304 -9.26 -0.84 -25.65
C GLU A 304 -10.30 0.02 -26.38
N TYR A 305 -11.16 -0.59 -27.19
CA TYR A 305 -12.26 0.11 -27.85
C TYR A 305 -13.25 0.71 -26.84
N LYS A 306 -13.66 -0.04 -25.81
CA LYS A 306 -14.53 0.49 -24.74
C LYS A 306 -13.89 1.67 -24.02
N ALA A 307 -12.59 1.59 -23.72
CA ALA A 307 -11.84 2.68 -23.12
C ALA A 307 -11.77 3.91 -24.05
N ALA A 308 -11.51 3.71 -25.35
CA ALA A 308 -11.50 4.78 -26.34
C ALA A 308 -12.87 5.47 -26.45
N VAL A 309 -13.97 4.71 -26.48
CA VAL A 309 -15.33 5.26 -26.49
C VAL A 309 -15.61 6.06 -25.21
N PHE A 310 -15.16 5.56 -24.05
CA PHE A 310 -15.30 6.28 -22.79
C PHE A 310 -14.54 7.62 -22.83
N LEU A 311 -13.28 7.61 -23.26
CA LEU A 311 -12.46 8.81 -23.41
C LEU A 311 -13.06 9.80 -24.42
N GLN A 312 -13.54 9.33 -25.57
CA GLN A 312 -14.21 10.16 -26.58
C GLN A 312 -15.46 10.83 -26.02
N ARG A 313 -16.30 10.08 -25.29
CA ARG A 313 -17.50 10.63 -24.63
C ARG A 313 -17.12 11.69 -23.60
N ALA A 314 -16.10 11.43 -22.79
CA ALA A 314 -15.59 12.38 -21.80
C ALA A 314 -15.06 13.66 -22.47
N ALA A 315 -14.27 13.54 -23.53
CA ALA A 315 -13.76 14.66 -24.30
C ALA A 315 -14.88 15.49 -24.94
N LEU A 316 -15.88 14.84 -25.56
CA LEU A 316 -17.04 15.55 -26.12
C LEU A 316 -17.84 16.26 -25.02
N LYS A 317 -18.02 15.65 -23.85
CA LYS A 317 -18.69 16.28 -22.70
C LYS A 317 -17.90 17.49 -22.21
N PHE A 318 -16.58 17.38 -22.11
CA PHE A 318 -15.67 18.48 -21.76
C PHE A 318 -15.75 19.61 -22.80
N LEU A 319 -15.65 19.29 -24.09
CA LEU A 319 -15.76 20.28 -25.17
C LEU A 319 -17.11 20.99 -25.16
N ARG A 320 -18.23 20.28 -24.91
CA ARG A 320 -19.55 20.90 -24.71
C ARG A 320 -19.55 21.83 -23.50
N LYS A 321 -18.91 21.47 -22.38
CA LYS A 321 -18.74 22.34 -21.20
C LYS A 321 -17.94 23.59 -21.55
N CYS A 322 -16.84 23.44 -22.28
CA CYS A 322 -16.02 24.55 -22.77
C CYS A 322 -16.79 25.45 -23.74
N GLN A 323 -17.57 24.89 -24.66
CA GLN A 323 -18.42 25.65 -25.58
C GLN A 323 -19.53 26.39 -24.84
N LYS A 324 -20.17 25.79 -23.83
CA LYS A 324 -21.14 26.49 -22.98
C LYS A 324 -20.49 27.66 -22.23
N LYS A 325 -19.31 27.46 -21.63
CA LYS A 325 -18.52 28.53 -21.02
C LYS A 325 -18.18 29.63 -22.03
N LYS A 326 -17.70 29.26 -23.22
CA LYS A 326 -17.42 30.22 -24.32
C LYS A 326 -18.67 30.95 -24.77
N LYS A 327 -19.83 30.31 -24.92
CA LYS A 327 -21.10 30.96 -25.26
C LYS A 327 -21.56 31.93 -24.16
N MET A 328 -21.37 31.59 -22.89
CA MET A 328 -21.49 32.54 -21.76
C MET A 328 -20.48 33.70 -21.87
N SER A 329 -19.27 33.45 -22.38
CA SER A 329 -18.30 34.52 -22.67
C SER A 329 -18.69 35.37 -23.89
N TYR A 330 -19.35 34.82 -24.91
CA TYR A 330 -19.84 35.56 -26.08
C TYR A 330 -21.18 36.28 -25.86
N SER A 331 -21.90 36.00 -24.77
CA SER A 331 -23.02 36.85 -24.33
C SER A 331 -22.55 38.15 -23.67
N TRP A 332 -21.24 38.33 -23.49
CA TRP A 332 -20.65 39.65 -23.34
C TRP A 332 -20.70 40.35 -24.69
N GLN A 333 -21.84 40.99 -24.99
CA GLN A 333 -21.88 42.06 -25.98
C GLN A 333 -20.80 43.06 -25.58
N GLY A 334 -19.89 43.32 -26.53
CA GLY A 334 -18.65 44.05 -26.29
C GLY A 334 -18.87 45.28 -25.41
N LEU A 335 -17.99 45.45 -24.42
CA LEU A 335 -17.88 46.69 -23.67
C LEU A 335 -17.89 47.86 -24.67
N PRO A 336 -18.71 48.91 -24.42
CA PRO A 336 -18.68 50.11 -25.23
C PRO A 336 -17.24 50.60 -25.32
N GLU A 337 -16.85 50.98 -26.54
CA GLU A 337 -15.51 51.37 -26.99
C GLU A 337 -14.56 51.76 -25.87
N LEU A 338 -13.43 51.04 -25.78
CA LEU A 338 -12.34 51.31 -24.83
C LEU A 338 -11.61 52.62 -25.22
N THR A 339 -12.27 53.77 -25.04
CA THR A 339 -11.69 55.10 -25.17
C THR A 339 -10.50 55.23 -24.21
N ASP A 340 -9.46 55.98 -24.58
CA ASP A 340 -8.25 56.12 -23.76
C ASP A 340 -8.53 56.62 -22.33
N ALA A 341 -9.60 57.39 -22.15
CA ALA A 341 -10.09 57.80 -20.83
C ALA A 341 -10.50 56.59 -19.97
N ARG A 342 -11.24 55.62 -20.52
CA ARG A 342 -11.68 54.41 -19.79
C ARG A 342 -10.53 53.46 -19.51
N ARG A 343 -9.51 53.43 -20.37
CA ARG A 343 -8.26 52.69 -20.12
C ARG A 343 -7.50 53.28 -18.94
N MET A 344 -7.41 54.60 -18.84
CA MET A 344 -6.79 55.25 -17.69
C MET A 344 -7.56 54.99 -16.39
N GLU A 345 -8.90 55.04 -16.41
CA GLU A 345 -9.73 54.68 -15.24
C GLU A 345 -9.52 53.23 -14.80
N LEU A 346 -9.54 52.27 -15.74
CA LEU A 346 -9.30 50.86 -15.44
C LEU A 346 -7.88 50.62 -14.92
N LYS A 347 -6.89 51.31 -15.48
CA LYS A 347 -5.51 51.25 -15.00
C LYS A 347 -5.40 51.81 -13.58
N GLN A 348 -6.09 52.91 -13.29
CA GLN A 348 -6.19 53.47 -11.94
C GLN A 348 -6.88 52.50 -10.97
N HIS A 349 -7.88 51.75 -11.44
CA HIS A 349 -8.59 50.73 -10.65
C HIS A 349 -7.70 49.53 -10.34
N VAL A 350 -6.89 49.09 -11.30
CA VAL A 350 -5.88 48.02 -11.14
C VAL A 350 -4.77 48.49 -10.20
N ASP A 351 -4.26 49.71 -10.37
CA ASP A 351 -3.22 50.28 -9.51
C ASP A 351 -3.72 50.48 -8.08
N ASN A 352 -4.98 50.88 -7.89
CA ASN A 352 -5.61 50.97 -6.57
C ASN A 352 -5.83 49.59 -5.96
N TYR A 353 -6.22 48.58 -6.75
CA TYR A 353 -6.37 47.21 -6.28
C TYR A 353 -5.01 46.61 -5.87
N ILE A 354 -3.95 46.82 -6.66
CA ILE A 354 -2.59 46.40 -6.34
C ILE A 354 -2.07 47.11 -5.08
N LYS A 355 -2.38 48.40 -4.89
CA LYS A 355 -2.05 49.12 -3.65
C LYS A 355 -2.81 48.61 -2.43
N GLN A 356 -4.06 48.16 -2.62
CA GLN A 356 -4.88 47.56 -1.57
C GLN A 356 -4.50 46.10 -1.28
N HIS A 357 -3.86 45.42 -2.24
CA HIS A 357 -3.48 44.01 -2.18
C HIS A 357 -2.01 43.84 -2.54
N SER A 358 -1.13 44.64 -1.94
CA SER A 358 0.31 44.39 -2.01
C SER A 358 0.59 43.15 -1.18
N GLY A 359 0.62 41.98 -1.83
CA GLY A 359 1.10 40.76 -1.20
C GLY A 359 2.53 40.98 -0.69
N SER A 360 2.93 40.22 0.32
CA SER A 360 4.32 40.19 0.79
C SER A 360 5.23 39.90 -0.40
N GLU A 361 5.92 40.92 -0.92
CA GLU A 361 6.86 40.76 -2.01
C GLU A 361 7.95 39.81 -1.53
N MET A 362 7.92 38.57 -2.02
CA MET A 362 9.07 37.70 -1.88
C MET A 362 10.24 38.42 -2.55
N SER A 363 11.21 38.83 -1.74
CA SER A 363 12.45 39.44 -2.21
C SER A 363 13.04 38.57 -3.33
N ASP A 364 13.52 39.20 -4.40
CA ASP A 364 14.23 38.54 -5.50
C ASP A 364 15.34 37.60 -5.00
N VAL A 365 15.94 37.96 -3.86
CA VAL A 365 16.96 37.15 -3.19
C VAL A 365 16.35 35.85 -2.63
N ALA A 366 15.20 35.92 -1.96
CA ALA A 366 14.51 34.76 -1.42
C ALA A 366 14.00 33.82 -2.51
N SER A 367 13.57 34.36 -3.66
CA SER A 367 13.19 33.56 -4.83
C SER A 367 14.38 32.78 -5.40
N ARG A 368 15.54 33.45 -5.52
CA ARG A 368 16.77 32.81 -6.00
C ARG A 368 17.29 31.76 -5.02
N GLU A 369 17.22 32.02 -3.72
CA GLU A 369 17.60 31.06 -2.67
C GLU A 369 16.72 29.80 -2.67
N LEU A 370 15.41 29.95 -2.88
CA LEU A 370 14.53 28.79 -3.03
C LEU A 370 14.88 27.98 -4.28
N HIS A 371 15.19 28.64 -5.39
CA HIS A 371 15.61 27.96 -6.60
C HIS A 371 16.93 27.20 -6.41
N THR A 372 17.92 27.78 -5.73
CA THR A 372 19.19 27.10 -5.44
C THR A 372 18.98 25.91 -4.51
N GLN A 373 18.19 26.06 -3.44
CA GLN A 373 17.85 24.96 -2.54
C GLN A 373 17.12 23.81 -3.25
N ALA A 374 16.20 24.14 -4.17
CA ALA A 374 15.52 23.13 -4.98
C ALA A 374 16.49 22.37 -5.89
N GLN A 375 17.45 23.06 -6.52
CA GLN A 375 18.48 22.43 -7.34
C GLN A 375 19.45 21.57 -6.54
N GLU A 376 19.85 21.99 -5.33
CA GLU A 376 20.70 21.19 -4.44
C GLU A 376 20.02 19.89 -4.01
N ARG A 377 18.75 19.95 -3.60
CA ARG A 377 17.97 18.76 -3.22
C ARG A 377 17.84 17.78 -4.38
N LEU A 378 17.63 18.30 -5.60
CA LEU A 378 17.56 17.51 -6.81
C LEU A 378 18.92 16.88 -7.15
N GLY A 379 20.03 17.60 -6.94
CA GLY A 379 21.39 17.07 -7.06
C GLY A 379 21.66 15.91 -6.09
N HIS A 380 21.28 16.05 -4.81
CA HIS A 380 21.39 15.00 -3.81
C HIS A 380 20.61 13.74 -4.18
N TYR A 381 19.38 13.90 -4.70
CA TYR A 381 18.56 12.80 -5.17
C TYR A 381 19.23 12.02 -6.30
N PHE A 382 19.75 12.71 -7.31
CA PHE A 382 20.45 12.04 -8.42
C PHE A 382 21.74 11.33 -7.98
N LEU A 383 22.47 11.88 -7.01
CA LEU A 383 23.66 11.24 -6.45
C LEU A 383 23.32 9.94 -5.70
N GLY A 384 22.24 9.96 -4.91
CA GLY A 384 21.75 8.77 -4.19
C GLY A 384 21.27 7.67 -5.12
N ARG A 385 20.56 8.04 -6.19
CA ARG A 385 20.03 7.09 -7.18
C ARG A 385 21.13 6.25 -7.84
N ALA A 386 22.27 6.84 -8.18
CA ALA A 386 23.38 6.10 -8.79
C ALA A 386 23.97 5.02 -7.84
N LEU A 387 23.97 5.27 -6.53
CA LEU A 387 24.39 4.28 -5.53
C LEU A 387 23.37 3.15 -5.39
N GLU A 388 22.08 3.48 -5.39
CA GLU A 388 20.99 2.50 -5.35
C GLU A 388 20.98 1.61 -6.59
N GLU A 389 21.18 2.19 -7.78
CA GLU A 389 21.27 1.46 -9.05
C GLU A 389 22.45 0.47 -9.04
N ARG A 390 23.63 0.86 -8.53
CA ARG A 390 24.76 -0.06 -8.36
C ARG A 390 24.48 -1.18 -7.35
N ALA A 391 23.83 -0.86 -6.24
CA ALA A 391 23.42 -1.86 -5.25
C ALA A 391 22.41 -2.86 -5.85
N GLN A 392 21.50 -2.36 -6.68
CA GLN A 392 20.52 -3.18 -7.38
C GLN A 392 21.16 -4.10 -8.42
N GLN A 393 22.05 -3.58 -9.27
CA GLN A 393 22.83 -4.38 -10.22
C GLN A 393 23.64 -5.46 -9.51
N ARG A 394 24.22 -5.16 -8.34
CA ARG A 394 24.94 -6.15 -7.53
C ARG A 394 24.02 -7.26 -7.01
N ARG A 395 22.81 -6.92 -6.54
CA ARG A 395 21.81 -7.91 -6.12
C ARG A 395 21.39 -8.81 -7.28
N GLU A 396 21.15 -8.23 -8.45
CA GLU A 396 20.74 -8.96 -9.65
C GLU A 396 21.85 -9.90 -10.14
N ALA A 397 23.11 -9.45 -10.13
CA ALA A 397 24.26 -10.29 -10.46
C ALA A 397 24.41 -11.48 -9.49
N LEU A 398 24.23 -11.25 -8.18
CA LEU A 398 24.24 -12.32 -7.18
C LEU A 398 23.09 -13.31 -7.38
N GLN A 399 21.89 -12.81 -7.70
CA GLN A 399 20.74 -13.66 -7.97
C GLN A 399 20.95 -14.53 -9.22
N ALA A 400 21.51 -13.96 -10.29
CA ALA A 400 21.88 -14.69 -11.49
C ALA A 400 22.92 -15.78 -11.17
N GLN A 401 23.94 -15.45 -10.38
CA GLN A 401 24.96 -16.41 -9.95
C GLN A 401 24.35 -17.58 -9.14
N ILE A 402 23.47 -17.29 -8.19
CA ILE A 402 22.79 -18.32 -7.40
C ILE A 402 21.95 -19.21 -8.32
N SER A 403 21.22 -18.62 -9.27
CA SER A 403 20.39 -19.37 -10.22
C SER A 403 21.25 -20.31 -11.07
N THR A 404 22.38 -19.83 -11.60
CA THR A 404 23.31 -20.68 -12.35
C THR A 404 23.92 -21.80 -11.50
N ASN A 405 24.25 -21.53 -10.23
CA ASN A 405 24.78 -22.56 -9.33
C ASN A 405 23.71 -23.63 -9.03
N ILE A 406 22.44 -23.24 -8.86
CA ILE A 406 21.33 -24.17 -8.67
C ILE A 406 21.17 -25.03 -9.92
N GLU A 407 21.17 -24.44 -11.11
CA GLU A 407 21.08 -25.19 -12.37
C GLU A 407 22.23 -26.20 -12.51
N GLN A 408 23.46 -25.79 -12.19
CA GLN A 408 24.62 -26.68 -12.16
C GLN A 408 24.42 -27.87 -11.21
N LEU A 409 23.96 -27.62 -9.98
CA LEU A 409 23.66 -28.67 -9.00
C LEU A 409 22.53 -29.59 -9.45
N MET A 410 21.50 -29.05 -10.09
CA MET A 410 20.39 -29.84 -10.64
C MET A 410 20.83 -30.70 -11.83
N SER A 411 21.87 -30.29 -12.55
CA SER A 411 22.49 -31.03 -13.65
C SER A 411 23.63 -31.96 -13.22
N ALA A 412 23.86 -32.14 -11.91
CA ALA A 412 24.98 -32.94 -11.42
C ALA A 412 24.87 -34.42 -11.86
N PRO A 413 25.92 -35.00 -12.47
CA PRO A 413 25.91 -36.39 -12.90
C PRO A 413 25.86 -37.36 -11.70
N HIS A 414 25.39 -38.57 -11.94
CA HIS A 414 25.39 -39.60 -10.90
C HIS A 414 26.83 -39.98 -10.52
N LEU A 415 27.07 -40.30 -9.23
CA LEU A 415 28.41 -40.61 -8.69
C LEU A 415 29.19 -41.70 -9.43
N LYS A 416 28.51 -42.53 -10.24
CA LYS A 416 29.09 -43.62 -11.03
C LYS A 416 29.62 -43.17 -12.40
N GLU A 417 29.20 -42.00 -12.88
CA GLU A 417 29.48 -41.47 -14.22
C GLU A 417 30.59 -40.41 -14.21
N ILE A 418 31.09 -40.06 -13.01
CA ILE A 418 32.00 -38.93 -12.82
C ILE A 418 33.37 -39.20 -13.44
N THR A 419 33.79 -38.36 -14.39
CA THR A 419 35.18 -38.30 -14.87
C THR A 419 35.98 -37.26 -14.08
N GLY A 420 37.30 -37.47 -13.94
CA GLY A 420 38.13 -36.82 -12.92
C GLY A 420 38.20 -35.28 -12.87
N GLN A 421 37.69 -34.57 -13.88
CA GLN A 421 37.68 -33.09 -13.93
C GLN A 421 36.33 -32.45 -13.59
N GLU A 422 35.24 -33.22 -13.56
CA GLU A 422 33.89 -32.73 -13.22
C GLU A 422 33.71 -32.24 -11.77
N PRO A 423 34.39 -32.78 -10.73
CA PRO A 423 34.19 -32.29 -9.36
C PRO A 423 34.76 -30.88 -9.13
N GLU A 424 35.68 -30.40 -9.99
CA GLU A 424 36.21 -29.03 -9.90
C GLU A 424 35.15 -27.96 -10.26
N LEU A 425 34.14 -28.33 -11.05
CA LEU A 425 33.05 -27.44 -11.46
C LEU A 425 32.10 -27.09 -10.30
N PHE A 426 32.06 -27.91 -9.26
CA PHE A 426 31.17 -27.74 -8.09
C PHE A 426 31.86 -27.07 -6.90
N ILE A 427 33.12 -26.63 -7.05
CA ILE A 427 33.85 -25.93 -6.02
C ILE A 427 33.39 -24.46 -5.98
N SER A 428 33.16 -23.95 -4.77
CA SER A 428 32.88 -22.52 -4.57
C SER A 428 34.02 -21.66 -5.11
N ARG A 429 33.69 -20.63 -5.90
CA ARG A 429 34.67 -19.63 -6.40
C ARG A 429 35.37 -18.87 -5.26
N SER A 430 34.75 -18.82 -4.09
CA SER A 430 35.34 -18.25 -2.88
C SER A 430 36.29 -19.25 -2.24
N ARG A 431 37.60 -18.99 -2.33
CA ARG A 431 38.64 -19.86 -1.77
C ARG A 431 38.45 -20.16 -0.28
N PRO A 432 38.13 -19.19 0.61
CA PRO A 432 37.89 -19.46 2.02
C PRO A 432 36.71 -20.40 2.27
N VAL A 433 35.64 -20.26 1.48
CA VAL A 433 34.45 -21.12 1.59
C VAL A 433 34.79 -22.53 1.10
N ALA A 434 35.50 -22.64 -0.01
CA ALA A 434 35.95 -23.92 -0.55
C ALA A 434 36.92 -24.65 0.39
N THR A 435 37.89 -23.96 0.99
CA THR A 435 38.83 -24.57 1.94
C THR A 435 38.13 -25.03 3.21
N ARG A 436 37.21 -24.23 3.77
CA ARG A 436 36.42 -24.61 4.93
C ARG A 436 35.50 -25.80 4.63
N ALA A 437 34.84 -25.82 3.48
CA ALA A 437 34.03 -26.95 3.04
C ALA A 437 34.88 -28.23 2.91
N LYS A 438 36.09 -28.13 2.35
CA LYS A 438 37.04 -29.24 2.26
C LYS A 438 37.47 -29.75 3.63
N GLN A 439 37.78 -28.84 4.57
CA GLN A 439 38.13 -29.20 5.95
C GLN A 439 36.97 -29.88 6.68
N ALA A 440 35.75 -29.36 6.56
CA ALA A 440 34.56 -29.97 7.15
C ALA A 440 34.31 -31.38 6.59
N HIS A 441 34.44 -31.55 5.27
CA HIS A 441 34.30 -32.88 4.66
C HIS A 441 35.37 -33.85 5.15
N LEU A 442 36.63 -33.43 5.24
CA LEU A 442 37.70 -34.26 5.81
C LEU A 442 37.41 -34.63 7.26
N ALA A 443 36.89 -33.71 8.07
CA ALA A 443 36.48 -34.01 9.44
C ALA A 443 35.37 -35.08 9.48
N THR A 444 34.33 -34.96 8.64
CA THR A 444 33.26 -35.98 8.55
C THR A 444 33.76 -37.34 8.10
N LEU A 445 34.74 -37.40 7.19
CA LEU A 445 35.36 -38.66 6.76
C LEU A 445 36.18 -39.29 7.89
N ILE A 446 36.94 -38.48 8.63
CA ILE A 446 37.73 -38.94 9.78
C ILE A 446 36.80 -39.47 10.89
N GLU A 447 35.70 -38.79 11.17
CA GLU A 447 34.66 -39.26 12.11
C GLU A 447 33.99 -40.55 11.62
N GLY A 448 33.64 -40.62 10.33
CA GLY A 448 33.06 -41.81 9.72
C GLY A 448 33.99 -43.03 9.77
N GLN A 449 35.29 -42.84 9.62
CA GLN A 449 36.32 -43.89 9.72
C GLN A 449 36.79 -44.14 11.15
N ALA A 450 36.35 -43.36 12.13
CA ALA A 450 36.75 -43.55 13.51
C ALA A 450 36.18 -44.87 14.07
N PRO A 451 36.95 -45.57 14.94
CA PRO A 451 36.46 -46.77 15.61
C PRO A 451 35.23 -46.45 16.47
N TRP A 452 34.33 -47.43 16.62
CA TRP A 452 33.03 -47.27 17.29
C TRP A 452 33.13 -46.65 18.71
N TRP A 453 34.21 -46.90 19.44
CA TRP A 453 34.41 -46.35 20.79
C TRP A 453 34.68 -44.83 20.83
N LYS A 454 35.09 -44.20 19.71
CA LYS A 454 35.19 -42.73 19.59
C LYS A 454 33.87 -42.08 19.16
N LYS A 455 32.88 -42.85 18.70
CA LYS A 455 31.58 -42.36 18.23
C LYS A 455 30.54 -42.26 19.36
N LEU A 456 30.78 -42.94 20.49
CA LEU A 456 29.91 -42.97 21.68
C LEU A 456 29.75 -41.63 22.42
N GLY A 457 30.55 -40.60 22.10
CA GLY A 457 30.44 -39.27 22.71
C GLY A 457 29.57 -38.27 21.95
N ASN A 458 29.24 -38.52 20.69
CA ASN A 458 28.54 -37.55 19.83
C ASN A 458 27.03 -37.81 19.71
N GLU A 459 26.51 -38.93 20.22
CA GLU A 459 25.09 -39.30 20.12
C GLU A 459 24.20 -38.64 21.20
N VAL A 460 24.73 -37.79 22.09
CA VAL A 460 23.97 -37.17 23.20
C VAL A 460 23.69 -35.67 22.99
N GLU A 461 24.13 -35.07 21.89
CA GLU A 461 23.80 -33.68 21.56
C GLU A 461 22.94 -33.56 20.29
N ASP A 462 21.80 -34.26 20.25
CA ASP A 462 20.68 -33.87 19.42
C ASP A 462 19.67 -33.10 20.28
N GLU A 463 19.93 -31.81 20.47
CA GLU A 463 18.94 -30.72 20.34
C GLU A 463 19.68 -29.37 20.15
N GLU A 464 19.54 -28.80 18.96
CA GLU A 464 19.62 -27.36 18.65
C GLU A 464 20.54 -26.47 19.50
N VAL A 465 21.86 -26.58 19.36
CA VAL A 465 22.74 -25.44 19.65
C VAL A 465 23.78 -25.28 18.54
N ILE A 466 23.41 -24.50 17.52
CA ILE A 466 24.41 -23.81 16.70
C ILE A 466 25.25 -22.98 17.68
N PRO A 467 26.57 -23.20 17.80
CA PRO A 467 27.41 -22.38 18.68
C PRO A 467 27.30 -20.92 18.26
N LYS A 468 26.66 -20.10 19.09
CA LYS A 468 26.40 -18.68 18.82
C LYS A 468 27.72 -17.88 18.66
N GLU A 469 28.85 -18.37 19.18
CA GLU A 469 30.15 -17.76 18.93
C GLU A 469 30.63 -17.83 17.47
N ALA A 470 30.13 -18.72 16.62
CA ALA A 470 30.56 -18.80 15.21
C ALA A 470 29.85 -17.78 14.28
N LEU A 471 28.83 -17.08 14.78
CA LEU A 471 28.07 -16.08 14.02
C LEU A 471 28.47 -14.62 14.33
N ASN A 472 29.38 -14.40 15.29
CA ASN A 472 30.04 -13.11 15.49
C ASN A 472 31.33 -13.03 14.65
N ILE A 473 31.20 -13.22 13.34
CA ILE A 473 32.24 -12.77 12.41
C ILE A 473 31.71 -11.52 11.76
N ASP A 474 32.33 -10.42 12.17
CA ASP A 474 32.24 -9.10 11.61
C ASP A 474 32.18 -9.16 10.07
N LEU A 475 30.97 -9.02 9.52
CA LEU A 475 30.70 -8.98 8.07
C LEU A 475 31.44 -7.84 7.35
N GLY A 476 32.18 -7.00 8.09
CA GLY A 476 33.04 -5.94 7.59
C GLY A 476 34.40 -6.36 7.02
N THR A 477 34.81 -7.63 7.11
CA THR A 477 36.15 -8.07 6.64
C THR A 477 36.13 -9.19 5.59
N LEU A 478 35.08 -9.25 4.76
CA LEU A 478 35.22 -9.89 3.45
C LEU A 478 36.14 -9.04 2.60
N PHE A 479 37.43 -9.37 2.63
CA PHE A 479 38.49 -8.81 1.79
C PHE A 479 38.06 -8.89 0.31
N ILE A 480 37.59 -7.76 -0.22
CA ILE A 480 37.29 -7.58 -1.65
C ILE A 480 38.64 -7.37 -2.32
N GLY A 481 39.14 -8.40 -2.99
CA GLY A 481 40.24 -8.26 -3.93
C GLY A 481 39.83 -7.33 -5.06
N GLY A 482 40.20 -6.06 -4.95
CA GLY A 482 40.26 -5.14 -6.08
C GLY A 482 41.50 -5.48 -6.90
N SER A 483 41.30 -5.91 -8.15
CA SER A 483 42.33 -5.82 -9.16
C SER A 483 42.73 -4.35 -9.31
N LYS A 484 43.96 -4.00 -8.95
CA LYS A 484 44.58 -2.77 -9.46
C LYS A 484 44.70 -2.93 -10.98
N SER A 485 43.95 -2.13 -11.73
CA SER A 485 44.29 -1.78 -13.11
C SER A 485 45.59 -0.94 -13.10
N PRO A 486 46.40 -0.98 -14.19
CA PRO A 486 47.79 -0.52 -14.20
C PRO A 486 48.00 0.93 -13.78
#